data_AF-A0A5S9MGZ9-F1
#
_entry.id   AF-A0A5S9MGZ9-F1
#
_cell.length_a   1.000
_cell.length_b   1.000
_cell.length_c   1.000
_cell.angle_alpha   90.00
_cell.angle_beta   90.00
_cell.angle_gamma   90.00
#
_symmetry.space_group_name_H-M   'P 1'
#
loop_
_entity.id
_entity.type
_entity.pdbx_description
1 polymer ?
#
loop_
_entity_poly.entity_id
_entity_poly.type
_entity_poly.pdbx_seq_one_letter_code
_entity_poly.pdbx_strand_id
1 'polypeptide(L)'
;MLTYVIVRFGLSKFMILYGRRKFAAMLITGIALKLIFDFFYPVVPFEIAEFRGIGIIVPGLIANTIQKQGLTITLGSTLLLSGATFAIMYVYYLF
;
A
#
# COMPACT_ATOMS: atom_id res chain seq x y z
N MET A 1 2.85 3.01 -2.01
CA MET A 1 3.52 4.08 -2.79
C MET A 1 3.54 3.80 -4.28
N LEU A 2 4.01 2.62 -4.72
CA LEU A 2 3.98 2.22 -6.14
C LEU A 2 2.59 2.29 -6.80
N THR A 3 1.54 1.82 -6.10
CA THR A 3 0.14 1.93 -6.53
C THR A 3 -0.28 3.37 -6.83
N TYR A 4 0.08 4.32 -5.96
CA TYR A 4 -0.21 5.74 -6.16
C TYR A 4 0.44 6.29 -7.42
N VAL A 5 1.71 5.97 -7.66
CA VAL A 5 2.46 6.45 -8.82
C VAL A 5 1.85 5.91 -10.12
N ILE A 6 1.57 4.61 -10.17
CA ILE A 6 1.00 3.95 -11.36
C ILE A 6 -0.37 4.54 -11.69
N VAL A 7 -1.23 4.74 -10.69
CA VAL A 7 -2.57 5.28 -10.94
C VAL A 7 -2.53 6.76 -11.31
N ARG A 8 -1.75 7.55 -10.58
CA ARG A 8 -1.76 9.00 -10.73
C ARG A 8 -1.02 9.47 -11.98
N PHE A 9 0.07 8.81 -12.36
CA PHE A 9 0.89 9.21 -13.51
C PHE A 9 0.66 8.35 -14.76
N GLY A 10 0.29 7.08 -14.60
CA GLY A 10 -0.03 6.18 -15.71
C GLY A 10 -1.51 6.20 -16.07
N LEU A 11 -2.35 5.58 -15.23
CA LEU A 11 -3.77 5.35 -15.54
C LEU A 11 -4.57 6.65 -15.69
N SER A 12 -4.24 7.71 -14.94
CA SER A 12 -4.87 9.03 -15.08
C SER A 12 -4.68 9.68 -16.45
N LYS A 13 -3.71 9.22 -17.26
CA LYS A 13 -3.45 9.75 -18.61
C LYS A 13 -4.30 9.05 -19.67
N PHE A 14 -4.69 7.79 -19.42
CA PHE A 14 -5.50 6.98 -20.34
C PHE A 14 -6.98 6.95 -19.95
N MET A 15 -7.30 7.19 -18.67
CA MET A 15 -8.65 7.08 -18.14
C MET A 15 -9.02 8.30 -17.29
N ILE A 16 -10.23 8.79 -17.48
CA ILE A 16 -10.83 9.83 -16.66
C ILE A 16 -11.17 9.24 -15.29
N LEU A 17 -10.24 9.37 -14.33
CA LEU A 17 -10.36 8.84 -12.97
C LEU A 17 -10.63 9.97 -11.97
N TYR A 18 -11.92 10.21 -11.68
CA TYR A 18 -12.38 11.14 -10.65
C TYR A 18 -13.18 10.43 -9.54
N GLY A 19 -13.15 11.00 -8.33
CA GLY A 19 -13.95 10.56 -7.19
C GLY A 19 -13.73 9.10 -6.80
N ARG A 20 -14.83 8.35 -6.61
CA ARG A 20 -14.82 6.94 -6.16
C ARG A 20 -14.15 5.97 -7.14
N ARG A 21 -14.12 6.28 -8.45
CA ARG A 21 -13.48 5.45 -9.47
C ARG A 21 -11.96 5.41 -9.32
N LYS A 22 -11.38 6.52 -8.86
CA LYS A 22 -9.93 6.61 -8.59
C LYS A 22 -9.50 5.69 -7.45
N PHE A 23 -10.35 5.54 -6.42
CA PHE A 23 -10.11 4.61 -5.33
C PHE A 23 -10.13 3.15 -5.80
N ALA A 24 -11.15 2.77 -6.59
CA ALA A 24 -11.22 1.43 -7.16
C ALA A 24 -9.99 1.11 -8.03
N ALA A 25 -9.53 2.06 -8.85
CA ALA A 25 -8.32 1.88 -9.65
C ALA A 25 -7.06 1.64 -8.80
N MET A 26 -6.95 2.27 -7.62
CA MET A 26 -5.83 2.10 -6.67
C MET A 26 -5.84 0.74 -5.98
N LEU A 27 -7.03 0.22 -5.67
CA LEU A 27 -7.17 -1.14 -5.16
C LEU A 27 -6.84 -2.17 -6.23
N ILE A 28 -7.35 -2.01 -7.45
CA ILE A 28 -7.11 -2.93 -8.57
C ILE A 28 -5.62 -2.98 -8.91
N THR A 29 -4.91 -1.84 -8.91
CA THR A 29 -3.45 -1.84 -9.12
C THR A 29 -2.69 -2.53 -7.99
N GLY A 30 -3.14 -2.40 -6.74
CA GLY A 30 -2.57 -3.14 -5.62
C GLY A 30 -2.71 -4.66 -5.80
N ILE A 31 -3.87 -5.11 -6.25
CA ILE A 31 -4.15 -6.53 -6.56
C ILE A 31 -3.27 -7.00 -7.73
N ALA A 32 -3.21 -6.23 -8.82
CA ALA A 32 -2.41 -6.58 -10.00
C ALA A 32 -0.92 -6.69 -9.66
N LEU A 33 -0.38 -5.75 -8.87
CA LEU A 33 1.00 -5.80 -8.41
C LEU A 33 1.27 -7.05 -7.58
N LYS A 34 0.36 -7.43 -6.67
CA LYS A 34 0.53 -8.69 -5.94
C LYS A 34 0.58 -9.88 -6.87
N LEU A 35 -0.36 -10.00 -7.81
CA LEU A 35 -0.38 -11.15 -8.74
C LEU A 35 0.90 -11.25 -9.55
N ILE A 36 1.48 -10.10 -9.94
CA ILE A 36 2.79 -10.05 -10.60
C ILE A 36 3.88 -10.56 -9.65
N PHE A 37 3.95 -10.06 -8.41
CA PHE A 37 4.96 -10.51 -7.44
C PHE A 37 4.83 -12.00 -7.07
N ASP A 38 3.60 -12.51 -6.93
CA ASP A 38 3.35 -13.94 -6.70
C ASP A 38 3.84 -14.80 -7.89
N PHE A 39 3.73 -14.30 -9.12
CA PHE A 39 4.21 -15.01 -10.32
C PHE A 39 5.74 -15.10 -10.39
N PHE A 40 6.47 -14.11 -9.86
CA PHE A 40 7.94 -14.08 -9.86
C PHE A 40 8.58 -14.77 -8.64
N TYR A 41 7.80 -15.42 -7.78
CA TYR A 41 8.32 -16.22 -6.68
C TYR A 41 9.10 -17.44 -7.21
N PRO A 42 10.30 -17.79 -6.68
CA PRO A 42 10.95 -17.32 -5.45
C PRO A 42 12.04 -16.25 -5.65
N VAL A 43 12.12 -15.60 -6.81
CA VAL A 43 13.18 -14.60 -7.11
C VAL A 43 13.08 -13.37 -6.20
N VAL A 44 11.88 -13.10 -5.67
CA VAL A 44 11.60 -12.02 -4.71
C VAL A 44 11.66 -12.53 -3.27
N PRO A 45 12.40 -11.86 -2.36
CA PRO A 45 12.75 -12.39 -1.02
C PRO A 45 11.63 -12.22 0.03
N PHE A 46 10.40 -11.93 -0.37
CA PHE A 46 9.30 -11.63 0.55
C PHE A 46 8.48 -12.90 0.82
N GLU A 47 8.21 -13.22 2.09
CA GLU A 47 7.30 -14.31 2.41
C GLU A 47 5.89 -13.98 1.93
N ILE A 48 5.37 -14.80 1.00
CA ILE A 48 4.00 -14.72 0.47
C ILE A 48 2.95 -14.75 1.60
N ALA A 49 3.31 -15.28 2.77
CA ALA A 49 2.47 -15.36 3.96
C ALA A 49 2.02 -13.98 4.48
N GLU A 50 2.90 -12.96 4.49
CA GLU A 50 2.57 -11.61 4.97
C GLU A 50 1.67 -10.83 3.98
N PHE A 51 1.67 -11.23 2.71
CA PHE A 51 0.80 -10.66 1.66
C PHE A 51 -0.57 -11.35 1.54
N ARG A 52 -0.96 -12.22 2.48
CA ARG A 52 -2.31 -12.83 2.50
C ARG A 52 -3.36 -11.79 2.94
N GLY A 53 -4.19 -11.37 1.98
CA GLY A 53 -5.38 -10.52 2.17
C GLY A 53 -5.07 -9.05 2.48
N ILE A 54 -4.42 -8.79 3.63
CA ILE A 54 -4.15 -7.44 4.14
C ILE A 54 -3.09 -6.72 3.30
N GLY A 55 -2.00 -7.40 2.92
CA GLY A 55 -0.89 -6.81 2.16
C GLY A 55 -1.28 -6.27 0.77
N ILE A 56 -2.45 -6.65 0.24
CA ILE A 56 -2.99 -6.12 -1.04
C ILE A 56 -3.79 -4.85 -0.82
N ILE A 57 -4.64 -4.88 0.22
CA ILE A 57 -5.63 -3.84 0.49
C ILE A 57 -4.93 -2.61 1.08
N VAL A 58 -3.94 -2.83 1.96
CA VAL A 58 -3.17 -1.78 2.64
C VAL A 58 -2.54 -0.78 1.66
N PRO A 59 -1.77 -1.19 0.63
CA PRO A 59 -1.21 -0.24 -0.34
C PRO A 59 -2.25 0.55 -1.13
N GLY A 60 -3.42 -0.03 -1.40
CA GLY A 60 -4.54 0.67 -2.05
C GLY A 60 -5.22 1.68 -1.13
N LEU A 61 -5.40 1.33 0.16
CA LEU A 61 -5.92 2.23 1.19
C LEU A 61 -4.96 3.39 1.48
N ILE A 62 -3.65 3.11 1.64
CA ILE A 62 -2.62 4.12 1.86
C ILE A 62 -2.54 5.07 0.66
N ALA A 63 -2.63 4.56 -0.57
CA ALA A 63 -2.66 5.41 -1.76
C ALA A 63 -3.86 6.36 -1.76
N ASN A 64 -5.02 5.88 -1.30
CA ASN A 64 -6.23 6.69 -1.17
C ASN A 64 -6.13 7.75 -0.07
N THR A 65 -5.52 7.43 1.07
CA THR A 65 -5.30 8.42 2.13
C THR A 65 -4.31 9.48 1.69
N ILE A 66 -3.23 9.13 0.98
CA ILE A 66 -2.32 10.12 0.35
C ILE A 66 -3.08 11.05 -0.61
N GLN A 67 -4.00 10.50 -1.40
CA GLN A 67 -4.83 11.28 -2.33
C GLN A 67 -5.71 12.30 -1.60
N LYS A 68 -6.18 12.00 -0.37
CA LYS A 68 -7.09 12.86 0.41
C LYS A 68 -6.38 13.80 1.39
N GLN A 69 -5.30 13.35 2.03
CA GLN A 69 -4.62 14.04 3.12
C GLN A 69 -3.23 14.54 2.74
N GLY A 70 -2.70 14.14 1.58
CA GLY A 70 -1.35 14.47 1.15
C GLY A 70 -0.30 13.44 1.62
N LEU A 71 0.81 13.39 0.87
CA LEU A 71 1.85 12.38 1.07
C LEU A 71 2.54 12.47 2.43
N THR A 72 2.84 13.69 2.88
CA THR A 72 3.60 13.96 4.11
C THR A 72 2.84 13.53 5.36
N ILE A 73 1.54 13.87 5.44
CA ILE A 73 0.68 13.53 6.58
C ILE A 73 0.50 12.01 6.66
N THR A 74 0.22 11.35 5.53
CA THR A 74 0.00 9.90 5.53
C THR A 74 1.28 9.12 5.82
N LEU A 75 2.42 9.50 5.24
CA LEU A 75 3.69 8.84 5.54
C LEU A 75 4.11 9.06 6.98
N GLY A 76 4.01 10.30 7.48
CA GLY A 76 4.36 10.63 8.86
C GLY A 76 3.52 9.84 9.86
N SER A 77 2.18 9.82 9.70
CA SER A 77 1.30 9.07 10.60
C SER A 77 1.53 7.57 10.52
N THR A 78 1.75 7.02 9.32
CA THR A 78 1.99 5.57 9.15
C THR A 78 3.32 5.17 9.80
N LEU A 79 4.39 5.95 9.60
CA LEU A 79 5.69 5.68 10.23
C LEU A 79 5.64 5.84 11.75
N LEU A 80 4.98 6.88 12.25
CA LEU A 80 4.81 7.09 13.69
C LEU A 80 4.05 5.94 14.34
N LEU A 81 2.92 5.53 13.76
CA LEU A 81 2.11 4.42 14.28
C LEU A 81 2.87 3.09 14.21
N SER A 82 3.49 2.77 13.07
CA SER A 82 4.29 1.55 12.95
C SER A 82 5.46 1.52 13.94
N GLY A 83 6.17 2.65 14.09
CA GLY A 83 7.25 2.79 15.07
C GLY A 83 6.76 2.63 16.51
N ALA A 84 5.63 3.24 16.85
CA ALA A 84 5.01 3.10 18.17
C ALA A 84 4.59 1.65 18.46
N THR A 85 3.94 0.97 17.50
CA THR A 85 3.57 -0.44 17.66
C THR A 85 4.79 -1.34 17.82
N PHE A 86 5.86 -1.09 17.07
CA PHE A 86 7.10 -1.84 17.20
C PHE A 86 7.75 -1.62 18.57
N ALA A 87 7.83 -0.37 19.03
CA ALA A 87 8.38 -0.05 20.34
C ALA A 87 7.59 -0.70 21.49
N ILE A 88 6.25 -0.68 21.43
CA ILE A 88 5.39 -1.32 22.43
C ILE A 88 5.62 -2.84 22.44
N MET A 89 5.62 -3.48 21.27
CA MET A 89 5.88 -4.92 21.16
C MET A 89 7.28 -5.27 21.66
N TYR A 90 8.29 -4.46 21.33
CA TYR A 90 9.67 -4.68 21.76
C TYR A 90 9.79 -4.62 23.28
N VAL A 91 9.15 -3.64 23.93
CA VAL A 91 9.12 -3.55 25.39
C VAL A 91 8.39 -4.75 25.99
N TYR A 92 7.26 -5.18 25.41
CA TYR A 92 6.52 -6.35 25.88
C TYR A 92 7.35 -7.63 25.82
N TYR A 93 8.11 -7.87 24.74
CA TYR A 93 8.98 -9.05 24.59
C TYR A 93 10.23 -9.03 25.50
N LEU A 94 10.57 -7.88 26.07
CA LEU A 94 11.68 -7.71 27.00
C LEU A 94 11.35 -8.12 28.44
N PHE A 95 10.05 -8.27 28.76
CA PHE A 95 9.52 -8.74 30.04
C PHE A 95 8.90 -10.13 29.91
#